data_AF-A0A8T6NG28-F1
#
_entry.id   AF-A0A8T6NG28-F1
#
_cell.length_a   1.000
_cell.length_b   1.000
_cell.length_c   1.000
_cell.angle_alpha   90.00
_cell.angle_beta   90.00
_cell.angle_gamma   90.00
#
_symmetry.space_group_name_H-M   'P 1'
#
loop_
_entity.id
_entity.type
_entity.pdbx_description
1 polymer ?
#
loop_
_entity_poly.entity_id
_entity_poly.type
_entity_poly.pdbx_seq_one_letter_code
_entity_poly.pdbx_strand_id
1 'polypeptide(L)'
;DAFPTDATQWSDTDGDGFGDNQTGRLPDAFPVRSSQWADSDGDGYGDNHALGSFQPDECELKFGESFIDYFGCPDSDKDGVSDQTDPCPYDADVYLGIKGQVACASFDDADGDGIPDEFDLDYVGTSEEGTWDLGGELFILAGLIVFLLAIITVAMVAKQAGRRKSAFNRAEEMKVNAMMADEEERRLEWIEYYVNQGDTAKAMELGWTPPQEIPQWQQYQMQQQQSQQDSVPGMMSLDDI
;
A
#
# COMPACT_ATOMS: atom_id res chain seq x y z
N ASP A 1 16.62 -12.02 -29.15
CA ASP A 1 15.39 -12.12 -28.37
C ASP A 1 14.82 -13.51 -28.62
N ALA A 2 14.78 -14.34 -27.59
CA ALA A 2 14.27 -15.70 -27.64
C ALA A 2 12.74 -15.76 -27.72
N PHE A 3 12.02 -14.71 -27.26
CA PHE A 3 10.56 -14.68 -27.20
C PHE A 3 9.96 -13.44 -27.90
N PRO A 4 10.00 -13.37 -29.24
CA PRO A 4 9.53 -12.19 -29.98
C PRO A 4 8.04 -11.82 -29.76
N THR A 5 7.23 -12.77 -29.30
CA THR A 5 5.80 -12.59 -29.04
C THR A 5 5.48 -12.26 -27.57
N ASP A 6 6.44 -12.41 -26.66
CA ASP A 6 6.28 -12.12 -25.25
C ASP A 6 7.29 -11.06 -24.81
N ALA A 7 6.87 -9.80 -24.77
CA ALA A 7 7.74 -8.68 -24.40
C ALA A 7 8.28 -8.75 -22.96
N THR A 8 7.75 -9.65 -22.11
CA THR A 8 8.22 -9.84 -20.75
C THR A 8 9.36 -10.85 -20.65
N GLN A 9 9.63 -11.61 -21.71
CA GLN A 9 10.72 -12.58 -21.80
C GLN A 9 11.66 -12.21 -22.94
N TRP A 10 12.96 -12.47 -22.79
CA TRP A 10 13.93 -12.14 -23.84
C TRP A 10 15.11 -13.11 -23.98
N SER A 11 15.31 -13.96 -22.97
CA SER A 11 16.42 -14.90 -22.85
C SER A 11 15.84 -16.29 -22.54
N ASP A 12 16.47 -17.31 -23.10
CA ASP A 12 16.18 -18.73 -22.95
C ASP A 12 17.55 -19.41 -23.01
N THR A 13 18.18 -19.59 -21.85
CA THR A 13 19.59 -19.96 -21.77
C THR A 13 19.81 -21.44 -22.08
N ASP A 14 18.86 -22.30 -21.74
CA ASP A 14 18.96 -23.75 -21.91
C ASP A 14 18.09 -24.31 -23.04
N GLY A 15 17.24 -23.48 -23.65
CA GLY A 15 16.53 -23.77 -24.89
C GLY A 15 15.28 -24.62 -24.71
N ASP A 16 14.69 -24.63 -23.52
CA ASP A 16 13.50 -25.42 -23.21
C ASP A 16 12.17 -24.74 -23.58
N GLY A 17 12.24 -23.46 -23.97
CA GLY A 17 11.11 -22.65 -24.38
C GLY A 17 10.40 -21.92 -23.24
N PHE A 18 10.98 -21.90 -22.04
CA PHE A 18 10.62 -21.03 -20.93
C PHE A 18 11.66 -19.91 -20.80
N GLY A 19 11.23 -18.75 -20.31
CA GLY A 19 12.07 -17.55 -20.34
C GLY A 19 12.78 -17.29 -19.01
N ASP A 20 14.08 -16.99 -19.08
CA ASP A 20 14.94 -16.79 -17.90
C ASP A 20 14.54 -15.57 -17.05
N ASN A 21 13.74 -14.63 -17.57
CA ASN A 21 13.37 -13.45 -16.80
C ASN A 21 12.33 -13.81 -15.74
N GLN A 22 12.76 -13.96 -14.49
CA GLN A 22 11.91 -14.26 -13.33
C GLN A 22 10.77 -13.25 -13.09
N THR A 23 10.89 -12.02 -13.60
CA THR A 23 9.81 -11.01 -13.50
C THR A 23 8.82 -11.08 -14.66
N GLY A 24 9.10 -11.91 -15.66
CA GLY A 24 8.28 -12.11 -16.83
C GLY A 24 7.13 -13.08 -16.60
N ARG A 25 6.32 -13.27 -17.64
CA ARG A 25 5.23 -14.24 -17.64
C ARG A 25 5.81 -15.65 -17.80
N LEU A 26 5.33 -16.60 -16.99
CA LEU A 26 5.77 -18.00 -16.98
C LEU A 26 7.31 -18.10 -17.02
N PRO A 27 7.99 -17.55 -16.01
CA PRO A 27 9.44 -17.60 -15.96
C PRO A 27 9.90 -19.04 -15.78
N ASP A 28 11.08 -19.33 -16.33
CA ASP A 28 11.80 -20.55 -16.06
C ASP A 28 12.38 -20.52 -14.62
N ALA A 29 11.99 -21.49 -13.80
CA ALA A 29 12.54 -21.68 -12.46
C ALA A 29 14.01 -22.16 -12.46
N PHE A 30 14.44 -22.85 -13.53
CA PHE A 30 15.79 -23.39 -13.67
C PHE A 30 16.47 -23.00 -15.00
N PRO A 31 16.93 -21.74 -15.16
CA PRO A 31 17.51 -21.19 -16.41
C PRO A 31 18.73 -21.90 -17.03
N VAL A 32 19.21 -22.98 -16.43
CA VAL A 32 20.38 -23.74 -16.89
C VAL A 32 20.09 -25.24 -16.96
N ARG A 33 18.83 -25.66 -16.79
CA ARG A 33 18.40 -27.06 -16.75
C ARG A 33 17.21 -27.24 -17.67
N SER A 34 17.47 -27.47 -18.94
CA SER A 34 16.44 -27.57 -19.99
C SER A 34 15.37 -28.66 -19.80
N SER A 35 15.51 -29.51 -18.78
CA SER A 35 14.51 -30.52 -18.43
C SER A 35 13.60 -30.07 -17.28
N GLN A 36 13.84 -28.93 -16.65
CA GLN A 36 13.10 -28.42 -15.51
C GLN A 36 12.82 -26.94 -15.72
N TRP A 37 11.56 -26.53 -15.59
CA TRP A 37 11.16 -25.13 -15.76
C TRP A 37 10.16 -24.64 -14.73
N ALA A 38 9.57 -25.54 -13.96
CA ALA A 38 8.57 -25.27 -12.94
C ALA A 38 9.05 -25.81 -11.60
N ASP A 39 8.76 -25.06 -10.55
CA ASP A 39 9.05 -25.36 -9.14
C ASP A 39 7.86 -24.78 -8.35
N SER A 40 6.91 -25.65 -8.01
CA SER A 40 5.61 -25.22 -7.47
C SER A 40 5.65 -24.87 -5.98
N ASP A 41 6.54 -25.49 -5.22
CA ASP A 41 6.69 -25.27 -3.78
C ASP A 41 7.95 -24.48 -3.39
N GLY A 42 8.86 -24.26 -4.33
CA GLY A 42 10.02 -23.40 -4.19
C GLY A 42 11.20 -24.07 -3.49
N ASP A 43 11.30 -25.40 -3.54
CA ASP A 43 12.33 -26.17 -2.85
C ASP A 43 13.63 -26.35 -3.66
N GLY A 44 13.61 -25.98 -4.94
CA GLY A 44 14.75 -26.08 -5.84
C GLY A 44 14.88 -27.42 -6.55
N TYR A 45 13.89 -28.29 -6.45
CA TYR A 45 13.64 -29.41 -7.35
C TYR A 45 12.53 -29.06 -8.34
N GLY A 46 12.61 -29.61 -9.55
CA GLY A 46 11.68 -29.21 -10.61
C GLY A 46 10.55 -30.20 -10.80
N ASP A 47 9.33 -29.70 -10.99
CA ASP A 47 8.09 -30.51 -11.11
C ASP A 47 8.04 -31.39 -12.37
N ASN A 48 8.98 -31.26 -13.32
CA ASN A 48 8.84 -31.93 -14.61
C ASN A 48 9.39 -33.37 -14.60
N HIS A 49 8.48 -34.35 -14.54
CA HIS A 49 8.79 -35.79 -14.59
C HIS A 49 8.99 -36.40 -16.00
N ALA A 50 9.37 -35.60 -17.00
CA ALA A 50 9.67 -36.16 -18.32
C ALA A 50 10.80 -37.21 -18.28
N LEU A 51 10.78 -38.16 -19.22
CA LEU A 51 11.79 -39.20 -19.29
C LEU A 51 13.18 -38.59 -19.55
N GLY A 52 14.09 -38.76 -18.58
CA GLY A 52 15.42 -38.17 -18.62
C GLY A 52 15.52 -36.79 -17.96
N SER A 53 14.46 -36.32 -17.30
CA SER A 53 14.53 -35.12 -16.46
C SER A 53 15.56 -35.28 -15.35
N PHE A 54 16.28 -34.19 -15.09
CA PHE A 54 17.25 -34.12 -14.01
C PHE A 54 16.51 -33.94 -12.67
N GLN A 55 16.63 -34.92 -11.78
CA GLN A 55 16.15 -34.89 -10.38
C GLN A 55 14.79 -34.19 -10.23
N PRO A 56 13.72 -34.73 -10.82
CA PRO A 56 12.39 -34.15 -10.66
C PRO A 56 11.94 -34.25 -9.20
N ASP A 57 11.19 -33.25 -8.75
CA ASP A 57 10.58 -33.25 -7.43
C ASP A 57 9.47 -34.31 -7.35
N GLU A 58 9.64 -35.30 -6.49
CA GLU A 58 8.65 -36.36 -6.28
C GLU A 58 7.50 -35.92 -5.37
N CYS A 59 7.63 -34.75 -4.75
CA CYS A 59 6.71 -34.15 -3.79
C CYS A 59 6.20 -32.77 -4.22
N GLU A 60 5.93 -32.55 -5.53
CA GLU A 60 5.55 -31.30 -6.25
C GLU A 60 4.86 -30.13 -5.48
N LEU A 61 4.13 -30.38 -4.40
CA LEU A 61 3.37 -29.38 -3.63
C LEU A 61 3.83 -29.24 -2.17
N LYS A 62 4.89 -29.95 -1.78
CA LYS A 62 5.35 -30.07 -0.40
C LYS A 62 6.85 -29.89 -0.37
N PHE A 63 7.22 -28.66 0.01
CA PHE A 63 8.61 -28.28 0.19
C PHE A 63 9.41 -29.36 0.92
N GLY A 64 10.48 -29.81 0.27
CA GLY A 64 11.37 -30.84 0.79
C GLY A 64 12.84 -30.53 0.58
N GLU A 65 13.70 -31.26 1.28
CA GLU A 65 15.16 -31.14 1.13
C GLU A 65 15.82 -32.49 0.82
N SER A 66 15.06 -33.59 0.74
CA SER A 66 15.60 -34.93 0.48
C SER A 66 16.28 -35.02 -0.88
N PHE A 67 17.36 -35.82 -0.94
CA PHE A 67 18.23 -35.90 -2.12
C PHE A 67 18.81 -37.30 -2.41
N ILE A 68 18.46 -38.32 -1.63
CA ILE A 68 19.00 -39.68 -1.79
C ILE A 68 18.04 -40.58 -2.56
N ASP A 69 16.77 -40.56 -2.19
CA ASP A 69 15.71 -41.46 -2.66
C ASP A 69 14.67 -40.71 -3.49
N TYR A 70 13.74 -40.02 -2.84
CA TYR A 70 12.75 -39.15 -3.45
C TYR A 70 13.30 -37.73 -3.37
N PHE A 71 13.56 -37.10 -4.51
CA PHE A 71 14.06 -35.71 -4.52
C PHE A 71 12.91 -34.74 -4.20
N GLY A 72 13.20 -33.68 -3.44
CA GLY A 72 12.22 -32.62 -3.12
C GLY A 72 11.12 -33.02 -2.13
N CYS A 73 11.30 -34.14 -1.43
CA CYS A 73 10.37 -34.54 -0.38
C CYS A 73 10.81 -34.07 1.02
N PRO A 74 9.86 -33.93 1.96
CA PRO A 74 10.18 -33.63 3.36
C PRO A 74 11.20 -34.63 3.92
N ASP A 75 12.21 -34.07 4.58
CA ASP A 75 13.30 -34.76 5.27
C ASP A 75 13.47 -34.05 6.63
N SER A 76 12.90 -34.66 7.66
CA SER A 76 12.70 -34.05 8.97
C SER A 76 14.00 -33.98 9.78
N ASP A 77 14.89 -34.96 9.64
CA ASP A 77 16.17 -35.01 10.35
C ASP A 77 17.40 -34.61 9.51
N LYS A 78 17.20 -34.40 8.20
CA LYS A 78 18.18 -33.88 7.25
C LYS A 78 19.33 -34.83 6.96
N ASP A 79 19.07 -36.14 7.00
CA ASP A 79 20.04 -37.16 6.60
C ASP A 79 20.12 -37.37 5.07
N GLY A 80 19.17 -36.77 4.33
CA GLY A 80 19.04 -36.80 2.88
C GLY A 80 18.02 -37.81 2.35
N VAL A 81 17.46 -38.67 3.20
CA VAL A 81 16.39 -39.62 2.90
C VAL A 81 15.04 -38.98 3.20
N SER A 82 14.06 -39.19 2.33
CA SER A 82 12.72 -38.66 2.56
C SER A 82 12.01 -39.36 3.74
N ASP A 83 11.22 -38.61 4.50
CA ASP A 83 10.39 -39.12 5.62
C ASP A 83 9.50 -40.32 5.24
N GLN A 84 9.20 -40.46 3.93
CA GLN A 84 8.35 -41.52 3.41
C GLN A 84 9.06 -42.89 3.39
N THR A 85 10.37 -42.91 3.14
CA THR A 85 11.15 -44.16 3.12
C THR A 85 12.06 -44.32 4.31
N ASP A 86 12.34 -43.23 5.03
CA ASP A 86 13.19 -43.25 6.19
C ASP A 86 12.61 -44.21 7.27
N PRO A 87 13.39 -45.22 7.67
CA PRO A 87 13.04 -46.06 8.81
C PRO A 87 12.86 -45.27 10.11
N CYS A 88 13.60 -44.18 10.27
CA CYS A 88 13.66 -43.32 11.45
C CYS A 88 13.66 -41.83 11.06
N PRO A 89 12.52 -41.25 10.61
CA PRO A 89 12.42 -39.88 10.08
C PRO A 89 12.89 -38.72 10.99
N TYR A 90 13.24 -39.01 12.23
CA TYR A 90 13.62 -38.03 13.25
C TYR A 90 14.98 -38.37 13.88
N ASP A 91 15.76 -39.26 13.26
CA ASP A 91 17.06 -39.73 13.71
C ASP A 91 18.04 -39.88 12.54
N ALA A 92 18.78 -38.81 12.28
CA ALA A 92 19.71 -38.70 11.17
C ALA A 92 20.86 -39.73 11.20
N ASP A 93 21.07 -40.44 12.31
CA ASP A 93 22.06 -41.50 12.39
C ASP A 93 21.57 -42.80 11.69
N VAL A 94 20.27 -42.93 11.40
CA VAL A 94 19.63 -44.19 10.95
C VAL A 94 18.81 -44.02 9.66
N TYR A 95 19.50 -43.65 8.57
CA TYR A 95 18.93 -43.48 7.23
C TYR A 95 18.71 -44.78 6.40
N LEU A 96 19.08 -45.95 6.92
CA LEU A 96 18.99 -47.24 6.19
C LEU A 96 18.40 -48.36 7.05
N GLY A 97 17.42 -49.08 6.49
CA GLY A 97 16.82 -50.21 7.15
C GLY A 97 15.40 -50.50 6.72
N ILE A 98 14.70 -51.26 7.56
CA ILE A 98 13.26 -51.53 7.41
C ILE A 98 12.57 -50.86 8.59
N LYS A 99 11.58 -50.02 8.31
CA LYS A 99 10.77 -49.33 9.32
C LYS A 99 10.24 -50.32 10.37
N GLY A 100 10.53 -50.06 11.64
CA GLY A 100 10.17 -50.90 12.78
C GLY A 100 11.08 -52.12 13.06
N GLN A 101 12.15 -52.33 12.29
CA GLN A 101 13.19 -53.34 12.58
C GLN A 101 14.52 -52.73 13.04
N VAL A 102 14.73 -51.46 12.74
CA VAL A 102 15.86 -50.67 13.25
C VAL A 102 15.49 -50.00 14.57
N ALA A 103 16.50 -49.73 15.38
CA ALA A 103 16.33 -48.96 16.61
C ALA A 103 16.67 -47.51 16.30
N CYS A 104 15.66 -46.65 16.29
CA CYS A 104 15.81 -45.20 16.20
C CYS A 104 16.21 -44.64 17.56
N ALA A 105 16.78 -43.44 17.56
CA ALA A 105 17.00 -42.64 18.75
C ALA A 105 15.69 -42.46 19.52
N SER A 106 15.78 -42.51 20.85
CA SER A 106 14.65 -42.17 21.72
C SER A 106 14.60 -40.67 21.89
N PHE A 107 13.48 -40.06 21.50
CA PHE A 107 13.15 -38.66 21.74
C PHE A 107 12.03 -38.55 22.80
N ASP A 108 11.77 -37.33 23.25
CA ASP A 108 10.61 -37.05 24.09
C ASP A 108 9.36 -37.15 23.20
N ASP A 109 8.53 -38.16 23.49
CA ASP A 109 7.28 -38.51 22.80
C ASP A 109 6.25 -38.82 23.90
N ALA A 110 5.48 -37.80 24.29
CA ALA A 110 4.63 -37.85 25.47
C ALA A 110 3.36 -38.68 25.26
N ASP A 111 2.84 -38.74 24.03
CA ASP A 111 1.61 -39.46 23.71
C ASP A 111 1.86 -40.84 23.08
N GLY A 112 3.11 -41.10 22.67
CA GLY A 112 3.59 -42.40 22.20
C GLY A 112 3.20 -42.70 20.77
N ASP A 113 2.90 -41.68 19.96
CA ASP A 113 2.48 -41.84 18.57
C ASP A 113 3.66 -42.00 17.59
N GLY A 114 4.90 -41.79 18.08
CA GLY A 114 6.13 -41.90 17.31
C GLY A 114 6.57 -40.62 16.62
N ILE A 115 6.00 -39.47 16.97
CA ILE A 115 6.41 -38.13 16.55
C ILE A 115 7.05 -37.43 17.76
N PRO A 116 8.22 -36.78 17.62
CA PRO A 116 8.80 -36.01 18.72
C PRO A 116 7.88 -34.86 19.16
N ASP A 117 7.81 -34.60 20.48
CA ASP A 117 7.01 -33.52 21.08
C ASP A 117 7.23 -32.14 20.40
N GLU A 118 8.42 -31.90 19.85
CA GLU A 118 8.77 -30.65 19.16
C GLU A 118 8.16 -30.52 17.74
N PHE A 119 7.79 -31.65 17.12
CA PHE A 119 7.19 -31.75 15.79
C PHE A 119 5.72 -32.21 15.82
N ASP A 120 5.22 -32.59 16.99
CA ASP A 120 3.85 -33.06 17.19
C ASP A 120 2.85 -31.87 17.27
N LEU A 121 1.86 -31.88 16.37
CA LEU A 121 0.83 -30.85 16.24
C LEU A 121 -0.38 -31.08 17.16
N ASP A 122 -0.65 -32.31 17.55
CA ASP A 122 -1.67 -32.65 18.54
C ASP A 122 -1.09 -33.01 19.90
N TYR A 123 0.19 -32.71 20.11
CA TYR A 123 0.86 -32.63 21.40
C TYR A 123 0.02 -31.86 22.42
N VAL A 124 -0.80 -32.60 23.17
CA VAL A 124 -1.44 -32.10 24.37
C VAL A 124 -0.45 -32.34 25.49
N GLY A 125 0.59 -31.51 25.54
CA GLY A 125 1.47 -31.42 26.69
C GLY A 125 0.59 -31.33 27.93
N THR A 126 0.77 -32.26 28.87
CA THR A 126 0.12 -32.20 30.17
C THR A 126 0.73 -31.04 30.94
N SER A 127 0.35 -29.82 30.58
CA SER A 127 0.64 -28.64 31.36
C SER A 127 -0.23 -28.73 32.61
N GLU A 128 0.34 -29.21 33.71
CA GLU A 128 -0.17 -28.87 35.04
C GLU A 128 -0.15 -27.34 35.29
N GLU A 129 0.31 -26.52 34.34
CA GLU A 129 0.14 -25.07 34.33
C GLU A 129 -0.40 -24.55 32.98
N GLY A 130 -1.59 -25.01 32.58
CA GLY A 130 -2.35 -24.51 31.42
C GLY A 130 -2.98 -23.12 31.64
N THR A 131 -2.20 -22.14 32.10
CA THR A 131 -2.55 -20.72 31.92
C THR A 131 -1.83 -20.24 30.67
N TRP A 132 -2.60 -19.92 29.64
CA TRP A 132 -2.15 -19.38 28.35
C TRP A 132 -1.06 -18.30 28.49
N ASP A 133 0.22 -18.68 28.42
CA ASP A 133 1.35 -17.74 28.39
C ASP A 133 1.56 -17.21 26.97
N LEU A 134 0.56 -16.47 26.47
CA LEU A 134 0.82 -15.41 25.52
C LEU A 134 1.47 -14.29 26.33
N GLY A 135 2.80 -14.40 26.51
CA GLY A 135 3.62 -13.60 27.42
C GLY A 135 3.07 -12.20 27.61
N GLY A 136 2.86 -11.79 28.85
CA GLY A 136 2.09 -10.58 29.23
C GLY A 136 2.44 -9.29 28.48
N GLU A 137 3.62 -9.23 27.85
CA GLU A 137 4.01 -8.18 26.91
C GLU A 137 3.11 -8.08 25.66
N LEU A 138 2.61 -9.18 25.11
CA LEU A 138 1.77 -9.16 23.90
C LEU A 138 0.36 -8.62 24.19
N PHE A 139 -0.22 -8.94 25.35
CA PHE A 139 -1.48 -8.34 25.79
C PHE A 139 -1.34 -6.86 26.12
N ILE A 140 -0.21 -6.45 26.71
CA ILE A 140 0.09 -5.04 26.94
C ILE A 140 0.26 -4.32 25.59
N LEU A 141 0.99 -4.90 24.64
CA LEU A 141 1.19 -4.35 23.30
C LEU A 141 -0.13 -4.23 22.53
N ALA A 142 -0.95 -5.29 22.52
CA ALA A 142 -2.26 -5.29 21.89
C ALA A 142 -3.20 -4.26 22.55
N GLY A 143 -3.17 -4.14 23.88
CA GLY A 143 -3.91 -3.12 24.62
C GLY A 143 -3.47 -1.70 24.26
N LEU A 144 -2.17 -1.45 24.14
CA LEU A 144 -1.63 -0.15 23.71
C LEU A 144 -2.01 0.18 22.27
N ILE A 145 -1.95 -0.79 21.35
CA ILE A 145 -2.36 -0.61 19.96
C ILE A 145 -3.84 -0.23 19.88
N VAL A 146 -4.71 -0.97 20.57
CA VAL A 146 -6.15 -0.68 20.61
C VAL A 146 -6.43 0.70 21.22
N PHE A 147 -5.71 1.07 22.29
CA PHE A 147 -5.84 2.39 22.90
C PHE A 147 -5.39 3.53 21.97
N LEU A 148 -4.28 3.35 21.25
CA LEU A 148 -3.78 4.32 20.27
C LEU A 148 -4.76 4.49 19.10
N LEU A 149 -5.30 3.38 18.58
CA LEU A 149 -6.32 3.42 17.53
C LEU A 149 -7.62 4.10 18.00
N ALA A 150 -8.04 3.87 19.25
CA ALA A 150 -9.19 4.57 19.84
C ALA A 150 -8.95 6.09 19.95
N ILE A 151 -7.75 6.53 20.33
CA ILE A 151 -7.40 7.97 20.38
C ILE A 151 -7.42 8.58 18.97
N ILE A 152 -6.83 7.90 17.98
CA ILE A 152 -6.77 8.41 16.60
C ILE A 152 -8.18 8.50 16.00
N THR A 153 -9.04 7.51 16.23
CA THR A 153 -10.43 7.55 15.74
C THR A 153 -11.25 8.67 16.38
N VAL A 154 -11.12 8.91 17.68
CA VAL A 154 -11.75 10.06 18.36
C VAL A 154 -11.23 11.38 17.79
N ALA A 155 -9.93 11.51 17.53
CA ALA A 155 -9.34 12.70 16.92
C ALA A 155 -9.82 12.93 15.48
N MET A 156 -9.95 11.86 14.67
CA MET A 156 -10.48 11.92 13.32
C MET A 156 -11.95 12.37 13.29
N VAL A 157 -12.79 11.83 14.18
CA VAL A 157 -14.21 12.21 14.32
C VAL A 157 -14.34 13.66 14.79
N ALA A 158 -13.54 14.10 15.76
CA ALA A 158 -13.52 15.50 16.23
C ALA A 158 -13.11 16.47 15.10
N LYS A 159 -12.11 16.12 14.28
CA LYS A 159 -11.65 16.92 13.14
C LYS A 159 -12.72 16.99 12.03
N GLN A 160 -13.45 15.90 11.79
CA GLN A 160 -14.51 15.84 10.79
C GLN A 160 -15.77 16.62 11.23
N ALA A 161 -16.11 16.59 12.53
CA ALA A 161 -17.20 17.38 13.10
C ALA A 161 -16.91 18.90 13.05
N GLY A 162 -15.68 19.32 13.36
CA GLY A 162 -15.25 20.72 13.26
C GLY A 162 -15.29 21.27 11.83
N ARG A 163 -14.82 20.49 10.85
CA ARG A 163 -14.87 20.88 9.42
C ARG A 163 -16.30 21.07 8.92
N ARG A 164 -17.23 20.17 9.27
CA ARG A 164 -18.64 20.29 8.85
C ARG A 164 -19.34 21.52 9.44
N LYS A 165 -19.12 21.83 10.73
CA LYS A 165 -19.72 23.01 11.37
C LYS A 165 -19.18 24.32 10.80
N SER A 166 -17.87 24.41 10.59
CA SER A 166 -17.25 25.61 9.98
C SER A 166 -17.65 25.83 8.52
N ALA A 167 -17.79 24.75 7.74
CA ALA A 167 -18.25 24.82 6.35
C ALA A 167 -19.72 25.26 6.25
N PHE A 168 -20.58 24.75 7.15
CA PHE A 168 -21.99 25.15 7.22
C PHE A 168 -22.15 26.64 7.55
N ASN A 169 -21.44 27.12 8.59
CA ASN A 169 -21.50 28.54 8.98
C ASN A 169 -21.01 29.47 7.85
N ARG A 170 -19.91 29.13 7.15
CA ARG A 170 -19.45 29.90 6.00
C ARG A 170 -20.44 29.91 4.84
N ALA A 171 -21.11 28.78 4.59
CA ALA A 171 -22.13 28.70 3.54
C ALA A 171 -23.36 29.57 3.87
N GLU A 172 -23.69 29.74 5.14
CA GLU A 172 -24.77 30.63 5.58
C GLU A 172 -24.37 32.10 5.46
N GLU A 173 -23.14 32.47 5.88
CA GLU A 173 -22.59 33.81 5.69
C GLU A 173 -22.50 34.22 4.22
N MET A 174 -22.08 33.30 3.33
CA MET A 174 -22.04 33.56 1.88
C MET A 174 -23.42 33.86 1.30
N LYS A 175 -24.48 33.18 1.77
CA LYS A 175 -25.85 33.46 1.31
C LYS A 175 -26.32 34.83 1.76
N VAL A 176 -26.02 35.22 3.01
CA VAL A 176 -26.37 36.55 3.53
C VAL A 176 -25.63 37.66 2.77
N ASN A 177 -24.32 37.48 2.54
CA ASN A 177 -23.53 38.45 1.78
C ASN A 177 -24.01 38.54 0.32
N ALA A 178 -24.37 37.42 -0.32
CA ALA A 178 -24.91 37.42 -1.67
C ALA A 178 -26.26 38.14 -1.76
N MET A 179 -27.14 37.97 -0.77
CA MET A 179 -28.41 38.71 -0.70
C MET A 179 -28.19 40.21 -0.50
N MET A 180 -27.25 40.60 0.36
CA MET A 180 -26.92 42.01 0.56
C MET A 180 -26.27 42.63 -0.68
N ALA A 181 -25.42 41.89 -1.39
CA ALA A 181 -24.80 42.36 -2.64
C ALA A 181 -25.83 42.62 -3.74
N ASP A 182 -26.80 41.70 -3.92
CA ASP A 182 -27.90 41.89 -4.89
C ASP A 182 -28.80 43.08 -4.51
N GLU A 183 -29.04 43.31 -3.22
CA GLU A 183 -29.76 44.51 -2.75
C GLU A 183 -28.96 45.80 -2.96
N GLU A 184 -27.63 45.76 -2.77
CA GLU A 184 -26.73 46.88 -3.00
C GLU A 184 -26.60 47.21 -4.50
N GLU A 185 -26.54 46.21 -5.38
CA GLU A 185 -26.56 46.39 -6.84
C GLU A 185 -27.85 47.10 -7.28
N ARG A 186 -29.02 46.62 -6.84
CA ARG A 186 -30.29 47.30 -7.12
C ARG A 186 -30.31 48.72 -6.58
N ARG A 187 -29.76 48.95 -5.38
CA ARG A 187 -29.68 50.29 -4.79
C ARG A 187 -28.81 51.21 -5.64
N LEU A 188 -27.68 50.73 -6.18
CA LEU A 188 -26.81 51.50 -7.08
C LEU A 188 -27.51 51.85 -8.40
N GLU A 189 -28.27 50.91 -8.99
CA GLU A 189 -29.06 51.18 -10.20
C GLU A 189 -30.08 52.30 -9.98
N TRP A 190 -30.75 52.31 -8.83
CA TRP A 190 -31.69 53.38 -8.47
C TRP A 190 -31.00 54.74 -8.24
N ILE A 191 -29.82 54.73 -7.61
CA ILE A 191 -29.01 55.94 -7.46
C ILE A 191 -28.68 56.52 -8.84
N GLU A 192 -28.20 55.70 -9.76
CA GLU A 192 -27.85 56.15 -11.12
C GLU A 192 -29.07 56.70 -11.86
N TYR A 193 -30.23 56.04 -11.74
CA TYR A 193 -31.49 56.53 -12.29
C TYR A 193 -31.86 57.94 -11.79
N TYR A 194 -31.81 58.17 -10.48
CA TYR A 194 -32.15 59.47 -9.89
C TYR A 194 -31.14 60.57 -10.22
N VAL A 195 -29.84 60.23 -10.25
CA VAL A 195 -28.77 61.15 -10.66
C VAL A 195 -28.98 61.57 -12.13
N ASN A 196 -29.27 60.62 -13.01
CA ASN A 196 -29.53 60.91 -14.44
C ASN A 196 -30.80 61.76 -14.65
N GLN A 197 -31.80 61.66 -13.78
CA GLN A 197 -32.99 62.53 -13.81
C GLN A 197 -32.80 63.90 -13.13
N GLY A 198 -31.67 64.12 -12.46
CA GLY A 198 -31.39 65.36 -11.73
C GLY A 198 -32.10 65.48 -10.37
N ASP A 199 -32.70 64.39 -9.86
CA ASP A 199 -33.32 64.34 -8.51
C ASP A 199 -32.28 63.91 -7.48
N THR A 200 -31.33 64.81 -7.18
CA THR A 200 -30.21 64.53 -6.29
C THR A 200 -30.62 64.30 -4.83
N ALA A 201 -31.82 64.74 -4.43
CA ALA A 201 -32.32 64.57 -3.07
C ALA A 201 -32.60 63.09 -2.76
N LYS A 202 -33.25 62.36 -3.68
CA LYS A 202 -33.52 60.92 -3.52
C LYS A 202 -32.27 60.07 -3.64
N ALA A 203 -31.34 60.45 -4.51
CA ALA A 203 -30.04 59.78 -4.61
C ALA A 203 -29.26 59.87 -3.28
N MET A 204 -29.27 61.02 -2.62
CA MET A 204 -28.62 61.20 -1.30
C MET A 204 -29.29 60.38 -0.18
N GLU A 205 -30.61 60.19 -0.22
CA GLU A 205 -31.32 59.30 0.71
C GLU A 205 -30.89 57.84 0.52
N LEU A 206 -30.64 57.44 -0.72
CA LEU A 206 -29.99 56.18 -1.08
C LEU A 206 -28.46 56.23 -0.94
N GLY A 207 -27.89 57.18 -0.17
CA GLY A 207 -26.47 57.24 0.18
C GLY A 207 -25.50 57.62 -0.95
N TRP A 208 -25.99 58.22 -2.04
CA TRP A 208 -25.14 58.85 -3.04
C TRP A 208 -24.47 60.10 -2.47
N THR A 209 -23.16 60.26 -2.71
CA THR A 209 -22.42 61.47 -2.34
C THR A 209 -22.00 62.22 -3.61
N PRO A 210 -22.24 63.54 -3.68
CA PRO A 210 -21.86 64.30 -4.86
C PRO A 210 -20.33 64.34 -4.97
N PRO A 211 -19.77 64.18 -6.19
CA PRO A 211 -18.34 64.28 -6.39
C PRO A 211 -17.83 65.65 -5.93
N GLN A 212 -16.80 65.64 -5.08
CA GLN A 212 -16.13 66.86 -4.64
C GLN A 212 -15.35 67.45 -5.83
N GLU A 213 -15.46 68.76 -6.06
CA GLU A 213 -14.69 69.43 -7.10
C GLU A 213 -13.20 69.40 -6.74
N ILE A 214 -12.41 68.67 -7.53
CA ILE A 214 -10.97 68.53 -7.30
C ILE A 214 -10.29 69.88 -7.60
N PRO A 215 -9.50 70.45 -6.69
CA PRO A 215 -8.76 71.68 -6.94
C PRO A 215 -7.82 71.55 -8.16
N GLN A 216 -7.70 72.61 -8.95
CA GLN A 216 -6.90 72.66 -10.20
C GLN A 216 -5.45 72.13 -10.03
N TRP A 217 -4.80 72.40 -8.90
CA TRP A 217 -3.43 71.94 -8.64
C TRP A 217 -3.33 70.41 -8.53
N GLN A 218 -4.39 69.76 -8.01
CA GLN A 218 -4.43 68.31 -7.80
C GLN A 218 -4.76 67.60 -9.11
N GLN A 219 -5.58 68.22 -9.97
CA GLN A 219 -5.80 67.77 -11.35
C GLN A 219 -4.48 67.77 -12.14
N TYR A 220 -3.68 68.83 -12.00
CA TYR A 220 -2.37 68.94 -12.66
C TYR A 220 -1.39 67.86 -12.19
N GLN A 221 -1.36 67.53 -10.90
CA GLN A 221 -0.53 66.44 -10.37
C GLN A 221 -0.93 65.07 -10.91
N MET A 222 -2.24 64.77 -10.97
CA MET A 222 -2.71 63.50 -11.54
C MET A 222 -2.36 63.38 -13.02
N GLN A 223 -2.50 64.47 -13.78
CA GLN A 223 -2.13 64.49 -15.19
C GLN A 223 -0.62 64.26 -15.38
N GLN A 224 0.22 64.82 -14.50
CA GLN A 224 1.66 64.52 -14.50
C GLN A 224 1.95 63.05 -14.17
N GLN A 225 1.30 62.46 -13.16
CA GLN A 225 1.48 61.05 -12.83
C GLN A 225 1.05 60.13 -13.98
N GLN A 226 -0.08 60.42 -14.62
CA GLN A 226 -0.58 59.64 -15.75
C GLN A 226 0.37 59.75 -16.94
N SER A 227 0.86 60.96 -17.26
CA SER A 227 1.88 61.14 -18.30
C SER A 227 3.20 60.44 -17.98
N GLN A 228 3.57 60.36 -16.69
CA GLN A 228 4.74 59.59 -16.26
C GLN A 228 4.51 58.09 -16.46
N GLN A 229 3.35 57.55 -16.05
CA GLN A 229 2.98 56.16 -16.28
C GLN A 229 2.95 55.79 -17.77
N ASP A 230 2.39 56.65 -18.62
CA ASP A 230 2.34 56.44 -20.08
C ASP A 230 3.73 56.55 -20.74
N SER A 231 4.66 57.30 -20.11
CA SER A 231 6.04 57.46 -20.60
C SER A 231 7.01 56.37 -20.14
N VAL A 232 6.60 55.52 -19.17
CA VAL A 232 7.39 54.37 -18.75
C VAL A 232 7.13 53.22 -19.75
N PRO A 233 8.14 52.74 -20.49
CA PRO A 233 7.97 51.56 -21.33
C PRO A 233 7.55 50.38 -20.45
N GLY A 234 6.41 49.76 -20.75
CA GLY A 234 5.89 48.63 -19.97
C GLY A 234 6.95 47.54 -19.82
N MET A 235 7.50 47.39 -18.62
CA MET A 235 8.25 46.18 -18.25
C MET A 235 7.27 45.02 -18.22
N MET A 236 7.61 43.90 -18.87
CA MET A 236 6.84 42.65 -18.77
C MET A 236 6.52 42.36 -17.31
N SER A 237 5.25 42.12 -17.03
CA SER A 237 4.78 41.69 -15.71
C SER A 237 5.44 40.35 -15.35
N LEU A 238 5.84 40.20 -14.08
CA LEU A 238 6.41 38.96 -13.54
C LEU A 238 5.40 37.80 -13.45
N ASP A 239 4.12 38.06 -13.77
CA ASP A 239 3.07 37.05 -13.90
C ASP A 239 3.04 36.37 -15.29
N ASP A 240 3.82 36.86 -16.26
CA ASP A 240 3.91 36.31 -17.63
C ASP A 240 5.22 35.50 -17.88
N ILE A 241 5.95 35.07 -16.84
CA ILE A 241 7.11 34.14 -16.92
C ILE A 241 6.83 32.84 -16.17
#